data_AF-A0A9P6DXL7-F1
#
_entry.id   AF-A0A9P6DXL7-F1
#
_cell.length_a   1.000
_cell.length_b   1.000
_cell.length_c   1.000
_cell.angle_alpha   90.00
_cell.angle_beta   90.00
_cell.angle_gamma   90.00
#
_symmetry.space_group_name_H-M   'P 1'
#
loop_
_entity.id
_entity.type
_entity.pdbx_description
1 polymer ?
#
loop_
_entity_poly.entity_id
_entity_poly.type
_entity_poly.pdbx_seq_one_letter_code
_entity_poly.pdbx_strand_id
1 'polypeptide(L)'
;MTYPQTFLYPSAVAEANSISYAAQSAKIARHSPCSSCTCQGLHPPPGWRAISDDSEDVGDVLDMVDGSEFLTDEGHLKFCGCGHPYGDHGCDPSLDREEHSRRARVAVRIDEILEDKEKFLDFEYIDEDVLSLRRLVAFSDSMGV
;
A
#
# COMPACT_ATOMS: atom_id res chain seq x y z
N MET A 1 -19.44 -18.45 -8.86
CA MET A 1 -18.28 -18.79 -8.01
C MET A 1 -17.51 -17.51 -7.82
N THR A 2 -17.70 -16.83 -6.70
CA THR A 2 -16.87 -15.68 -6.33
C THR A 2 -15.59 -16.26 -5.74
N TYR A 3 -14.55 -16.40 -6.56
CA TYR A 3 -13.21 -16.62 -6.03
C TYR A 3 -12.91 -15.48 -5.04
N PRO A 4 -12.23 -15.75 -3.91
CA PRO A 4 -11.69 -14.66 -3.12
C PRO A 4 -10.84 -13.83 -4.07
N GLN A 5 -11.18 -12.55 -4.24
CA GLN A 5 -10.39 -11.69 -5.11
C GLN A 5 -9.04 -11.49 -4.43
N THR A 6 -8.01 -11.90 -5.14
CA THR A 6 -6.63 -11.83 -4.69
C THR A 6 -6.00 -10.60 -5.31
N PHE A 7 -5.11 -9.95 -4.59
CA PHE A 7 -4.33 -8.83 -5.11
C PHE A 7 -2.86 -8.99 -4.73
N LEU A 8 -2.00 -8.35 -5.50
CA LEU A 8 -0.57 -8.30 -5.22
C LEU A 8 -0.26 -7.11 -4.31
N TYR A 9 0.54 -7.36 -3.29
CA TYR A 9 1.15 -6.32 -2.49
C TYR A 9 2.67 -6.34 -2.71
N PRO A 10 3.32 -5.18 -2.92
CA PRO A 10 4.74 -5.15 -3.22
C PRO A 10 5.57 -5.67 -2.06
N SER A 11 6.54 -6.56 -2.31
CA SER A 11 7.37 -7.24 -1.32
C SER A 11 7.99 -6.29 -0.29
N ALA A 12 8.11 -6.75 0.95
CA ALA A 12 8.63 -5.96 2.07
C ALA A 12 10.07 -5.50 1.84
N VAL A 13 10.88 -6.34 1.18
CA VAL A 13 12.31 -6.11 0.97
C VAL A 13 12.63 -5.28 -0.27
N ALA A 14 11.61 -4.85 -1.02
CA ALA A 14 11.79 -4.08 -2.23
C ALA A 14 12.20 -2.64 -1.90
N GLU A 15 13.34 -2.18 -2.42
CA GLU A 15 13.80 -0.81 -2.20
C GLU A 15 12.84 0.20 -2.82
N ALA A 16 12.49 1.26 -2.08
CA ALA A 16 11.48 2.23 -2.50
C ALA A 16 11.73 2.80 -3.90
N ASN A 17 12.98 3.08 -4.28
CA ASN A 17 13.32 3.69 -5.57
C ASN A 17 13.51 2.68 -6.71
N SER A 18 13.50 1.37 -6.43
CA SER A 18 13.67 0.31 -7.43
C SER A 18 12.34 -0.27 -7.91
N ILE A 19 11.25 0.02 -7.21
CA ILE A 19 9.88 -0.42 -7.55
C ILE A 19 9.11 0.62 -8.38
N SER A 20 8.06 0.17 -9.05
CA SER A 20 7.19 1.00 -9.89
C SER A 20 6.48 2.10 -9.07
N TYR A 21 5.96 3.11 -9.75
CA TYR A 21 5.14 4.14 -9.10
C TYR A 21 3.87 3.55 -8.47
N ALA A 22 3.27 2.54 -9.08
CA ALA A 22 2.08 1.86 -8.55
C ALA A 22 2.42 1.09 -7.27
N ALA A 23 3.54 0.38 -7.24
CA ALA A 23 4.04 -0.32 -6.07
C ALA A 23 4.39 0.65 -4.92
N GLN A 24 5.11 1.74 -5.20
CA GLN A 24 5.36 2.80 -4.22
C GLN A 24 4.05 3.34 -3.65
N SER A 25 3.07 3.60 -4.52
CA SER A 25 1.77 4.14 -4.13
C SER A 25 0.98 3.15 -3.27
N ALA A 26 1.00 1.85 -3.58
CA ALA A 26 0.38 0.83 -2.75
C ALA A 26 0.97 0.79 -1.34
N LYS A 27 2.30 0.88 -1.23
CA LYS A 27 3.00 0.94 0.06
C LYS A 27 2.65 2.19 0.86
N ILE A 28 2.70 3.37 0.23
CA ILE A 28 2.34 4.64 0.88
C ILE A 28 0.87 4.60 1.34
N ALA A 29 -0.02 4.15 0.46
CA ALA A 29 -1.45 4.13 0.71
C ALA A 29 -1.82 3.26 1.89
N ARG A 30 -1.20 2.08 2.05
CA ARG A 30 -1.41 1.20 3.21
C ARG A 30 -1.19 1.90 4.54
N HIS A 31 -0.22 2.82 4.58
CA HIS A 31 0.23 3.47 5.82
C HIS A 31 -0.25 4.91 5.97
N SER A 32 -1.13 5.37 5.08
CA SER A 32 -1.63 6.74 5.07
C SER A 32 -3.13 6.79 5.35
N PRO A 33 -3.58 7.72 6.22
CA PRO A 33 -5.00 7.93 6.44
C PRO A 33 -5.69 8.43 5.17
N CYS A 34 -6.95 8.07 5.02
CA CYS A 34 -7.80 8.56 3.94
C CYS A 34 -8.11 10.06 4.16
N SER A 35 -7.95 10.88 3.13
CA SER A 35 -8.34 12.29 3.15
C SER A 35 -9.87 12.49 3.16
N SER A 36 -10.62 11.48 2.71
CA SER A 36 -12.08 11.54 2.50
C SER A 36 -12.90 10.88 3.61
N CYS A 37 -12.29 10.09 4.50
CA CYS A 37 -13.00 9.41 5.61
C CYS A 37 -12.09 9.10 6.80
N THR A 38 -12.57 8.33 7.79
CA THR A 38 -11.81 7.96 9.00
C THR A 38 -10.88 6.76 8.83
N CYS A 39 -10.79 6.19 7.63
CA CYS A 39 -9.92 5.06 7.33
C CYS A 39 -8.44 5.43 7.55
N GLN A 40 -7.67 4.55 8.21
CA GLN A 40 -6.29 4.83 8.66
C GLN A 40 -5.20 4.26 7.73
N GLY A 41 -5.60 3.70 6.60
CA GLY A 41 -4.69 3.00 5.69
C GLY A 41 -5.47 2.28 4.61
N LEU A 42 -4.94 2.23 3.39
CA LEU A 42 -5.50 1.40 2.34
C LEU A 42 -5.50 -0.05 2.80
N HIS A 43 -6.67 -0.68 2.74
CA HIS A 43 -6.87 -2.08 3.08
C HIS A 43 -7.76 -2.74 2.03
N PRO A 44 -7.65 -4.06 1.84
CA PRO A 44 -8.54 -4.80 0.95
C PRO A 44 -10.01 -4.73 1.39
N PRO A 45 -10.96 -4.91 0.47
CA PRO A 45 -12.34 -5.23 0.82
C PRO A 45 -12.45 -6.54 1.62
N PRO A 46 -13.51 -6.73 2.43
CA PRO A 46 -13.67 -7.96 3.20
C PRO A 46 -13.64 -9.23 2.34
N GLY A 47 -12.83 -10.21 2.76
CA GLY A 47 -12.70 -11.51 2.09
C GLY A 47 -11.69 -11.55 0.92
N TRP A 48 -11.06 -10.42 0.60
CA TRP A 48 -9.93 -10.38 -0.34
C TRP A 48 -8.64 -10.79 0.36
N ARG A 49 -7.72 -11.40 -0.40
CA ARG A 49 -6.44 -11.89 0.12
C ARG A 49 -5.28 -11.16 -0.56
N ALA A 50 -4.33 -10.70 0.24
CA ALA A 50 -3.07 -10.18 -0.26
C ALA A 50 -2.09 -11.33 -0.54
N ILE A 51 -1.34 -11.22 -1.63
CA ILE A 51 -0.21 -12.07 -1.97
C ILE A 51 1.00 -11.17 -2.24
N SER A 52 2.17 -11.56 -1.78
CA SER A 52 3.41 -10.81 -2.06
C SER A 52 3.82 -10.99 -3.53
N ASP A 53 4.34 -9.92 -4.14
CA ASP A 53 4.79 -9.91 -5.54
C ASP A 53 6.10 -10.68 -5.81
N ASP A 54 6.71 -11.25 -4.77
CA ASP A 54 7.84 -12.19 -4.84
C ASP A 54 7.41 -13.66 -4.68
N SER A 55 6.09 -13.92 -4.57
CA SER A 55 5.57 -15.29 -4.49
C SER A 55 5.49 -15.99 -5.86
N GLU A 56 5.45 -17.32 -5.84
CA GLU A 56 5.26 -18.12 -7.06
C GLU A 56 3.84 -17.96 -7.66
N ASP A 57 2.88 -17.46 -6.87
CA ASP A 57 1.47 -17.29 -7.25
C ASP A 57 1.20 -16.00 -8.06
N VAL A 58 2.23 -15.18 -8.33
CA VAL A 58 2.09 -13.88 -9.01
C VAL A 58 1.46 -14.01 -10.39
N GLY A 59 1.87 -15.02 -11.16
CA GLY A 59 1.33 -15.27 -12.50
C GLY A 59 -0.19 -15.50 -12.46
N ASP A 60 -0.64 -16.34 -11.52
CA ASP A 60 -2.06 -16.67 -11.34
C ASP A 60 -2.89 -15.43 -10.98
N VAL A 61 -2.34 -14.50 -10.19
CA VAL A 61 -3.02 -13.25 -9.85
C VAL A 61 -3.07 -12.31 -11.06
N LEU A 62 -1.97 -12.11 -11.77
CA LEU A 62 -1.89 -11.21 -12.92
C LEU A 62 -2.79 -11.66 -14.08
N ASP A 63 -2.93 -12.96 -14.30
CA ASP A 63 -3.85 -13.51 -15.31
C ASP A 63 -5.33 -13.14 -15.02
N MET A 64 -5.67 -12.83 -13.77
CA MET A 64 -7.01 -12.38 -13.35
C MET A 64 -7.18 -10.85 -13.31
N VAL A 65 -6.10 -10.09 -13.53
CA VAL A 65 -6.12 -8.61 -13.48
C VAL A 65 -6.75 -8.00 -14.72
N ASP A 66 -6.71 -8.68 -15.87
CA ASP A 66 -7.22 -8.14 -17.14
C ASP A 66 -8.71 -7.76 -17.03
N GLY A 67 -9.00 -6.47 -17.24
CA GLY A 67 -10.35 -5.89 -17.10
C GLY A 67 -10.78 -5.55 -15.67
N SER A 68 -9.89 -5.63 -14.67
CA SER A 68 -10.22 -5.26 -13.29
C SER A 68 -10.33 -3.74 -13.09
N GLU A 69 -11.49 -3.29 -12.61
CA GLU A 69 -11.69 -1.90 -12.18
C GLU A 69 -11.05 -1.63 -10.81
N PHE A 70 -10.79 -2.68 -10.02
CA PHE A 70 -10.29 -2.58 -8.65
C PHE A 70 -8.78 -2.74 -8.51
N LEU A 71 -8.11 -3.30 -9.53
CA LEU A 71 -6.67 -3.56 -9.53
C LEU A 71 -5.95 -2.76 -10.62
N THR A 72 -4.73 -2.33 -10.35
CA THR A 72 -3.79 -1.82 -11.36
C THR A 72 -3.38 -2.95 -12.30
N ASP A 73 -2.80 -2.62 -13.45
CA ASP A 73 -2.28 -3.62 -14.39
C ASP A 73 -1.17 -4.49 -13.75
N GLU A 74 -0.51 -3.96 -12.70
CA GLU A 74 0.46 -4.69 -11.86
C GLU A 74 -0.18 -5.51 -10.72
N GLY A 75 -1.52 -5.57 -10.63
CA GLY A 75 -2.25 -6.34 -9.62
C GLY A 75 -2.40 -5.71 -8.24
N HIS A 76 -2.02 -4.44 -8.04
CA HIS A 76 -2.20 -3.70 -6.79
C HIS A 76 -3.58 -3.06 -6.67
N LEU A 77 -4.05 -2.80 -5.45
CA LEU A 77 -5.36 -2.18 -5.22
C LEU A 77 -5.44 -0.73 -5.71
N LYS A 78 -6.40 -0.44 -6.60
CA LYS A 78 -6.81 0.92 -7.00
C LYS A 78 -7.73 1.57 -5.96
N PHE A 79 -8.56 0.77 -5.30
CA PHE A 79 -9.56 1.24 -4.35
C PHE A 79 -9.39 0.53 -3.01
N CYS A 80 -9.49 1.31 -1.94
CA CYS A 80 -9.52 0.80 -0.58
C CYS A 80 -10.89 0.18 -0.29
N GLY A 81 -10.94 -0.76 0.67
CA GLY A 81 -12.19 -1.28 1.23
C GLY A 81 -13.10 -0.20 1.84
N CYS A 82 -12.58 1.01 2.11
CA CYS A 82 -13.38 2.17 2.50
C CYS A 82 -14.16 2.82 1.33
N GLY A 83 -13.88 2.41 0.10
CA GLY A 83 -14.53 2.91 -1.13
C GLY A 83 -13.79 4.05 -1.84
N HIS A 84 -12.70 4.57 -1.28
CA HIS A 84 -11.92 5.67 -1.87
C HIS A 84 -10.69 5.15 -2.64
N PRO A 85 -10.24 5.87 -3.68
CA PRO A 85 -9.05 5.48 -4.45
C PRO A 85 -7.78 5.61 -3.62
N TYR A 86 -6.71 4.90 -4.00
CA TYR A 86 -5.41 4.98 -3.32
C TYR A 86 -4.81 6.41 -3.31
N GLY A 87 -5.22 7.28 -4.25
CA GLY A 87 -4.87 8.69 -4.25
C GLY A 87 -5.31 9.44 -2.99
N ASP A 88 -6.47 9.07 -2.42
CA ASP A 88 -6.98 9.64 -1.17
C ASP A 88 -6.21 9.13 0.06
N HIS A 89 -5.33 8.15 -0.12
CA HIS A 89 -4.49 7.58 0.91
C HIS A 89 -3.05 8.07 0.77
N GLY A 90 -2.83 9.38 0.73
CA GLY A 90 -1.47 9.95 0.76
C GLY A 90 -0.68 9.87 -0.55
N CYS A 91 -1.31 9.44 -1.65
CA CYS A 91 -0.75 9.40 -3.00
C CYS A 91 -1.48 10.37 -3.95
N ASP A 92 -1.89 11.52 -3.44
CA ASP A 92 -2.61 12.53 -4.24
C ASP A 92 -1.77 12.93 -5.48
N PRO A 93 -2.37 13.06 -6.68
CA PRO A 93 -1.64 13.41 -7.90
C PRO A 93 -0.92 14.77 -7.87
N SER A 94 -1.25 15.67 -6.94
CA SER A 94 -0.58 16.95 -6.74
C SER A 94 0.70 16.85 -5.90
N LEU A 95 0.98 15.69 -5.29
CA LEU A 95 2.26 15.47 -4.60
C LEU A 95 3.42 15.60 -5.59
N ASP A 96 4.44 16.34 -5.18
CA ASP A 96 5.70 16.32 -5.90
C ASP A 96 6.39 14.94 -5.77
N ARG A 97 7.30 14.67 -6.71
CA ARG A 97 8.01 13.38 -6.80
C ARG A 97 8.93 13.15 -5.60
N GLU A 98 9.50 14.20 -5.02
CA GLU A 98 10.46 14.09 -3.91
C GLU A 98 9.75 13.65 -2.63
N GLU A 99 8.61 14.28 -2.33
CA GLU A 99 7.73 13.94 -1.23
C GLU A 99 7.13 12.54 -1.42
N HIS A 100 6.70 12.18 -2.64
CA HIS A 100 6.23 10.82 -2.93
C HIS A 100 7.32 9.79 -2.66
N SER A 101 8.55 10.01 -3.15
CA SER A 101 9.69 9.14 -2.87
C SER A 101 10.07 9.11 -1.38
N ARG A 102 9.94 10.23 -0.66
CA ARG A 102 10.18 10.28 0.80
C ARG A 102 9.17 9.41 1.53
N ARG A 103 7.88 9.54 1.22
CA ARG A 103 6.80 8.72 1.80
C ARG A 103 7.00 7.24 1.48
N ALA A 104 7.40 6.91 0.25
CA ALA A 104 7.70 5.54 -0.16
C ALA A 104 8.82 4.91 0.70
N ARG A 105 9.90 5.65 0.98
CA ARG A 105 10.99 5.17 1.85
C ARG A 105 10.52 4.87 3.27
N VAL A 106 9.69 5.74 3.84
CA VAL A 106 9.12 5.50 5.17
C VAL A 106 8.17 4.30 5.16
N ALA A 107 7.33 4.18 4.12
CA ALA A 107 6.41 3.06 3.97
C ALA A 107 7.12 1.71 3.83
N VAL A 108 8.21 1.65 3.05
CA VAL A 108 9.09 0.46 2.97
C VAL A 108 9.63 0.11 4.35
N ARG A 109 10.09 1.09 5.13
CA ARG A 109 10.60 0.82 6.48
C ARG A 109 9.54 0.24 7.43
N ILE A 110 8.28 0.66 7.30
CA ILE A 110 7.17 0.08 8.08
C ILE A 110 6.92 -1.36 7.63
N ASP A 111 6.91 -1.60 6.33
CA ASP A 111 6.73 -2.93 5.73
C ASP A 111 7.82 -3.92 6.18
N GLU A 112 9.09 -3.50 6.23
CA GLU A 112 10.20 -4.31 6.77
C GLU A 112 9.94 -4.73 8.22
N ILE A 113 9.48 -3.80 9.07
CA ILE A 113 9.18 -4.09 10.48
C ILE A 113 7.99 -5.05 10.60
N LEU A 114 7.00 -4.92 9.73
CA LEU A 114 5.87 -5.85 9.69
C LEU A 114 6.28 -7.25 9.21
N GLU A 115 7.22 -7.33 8.27
CA GLU A 115 7.82 -8.59 7.81
C GLU A 115 8.59 -9.28 8.94
N ASP A 116 9.45 -8.55 9.66
CA ASP A 116 10.17 -9.04 10.83
C ASP A 116 9.24 -9.58 11.93
N LYS A 117 8.00 -9.07 11.98
CA LYS A 117 6.94 -9.48 12.93
C LYS A 117 6.04 -10.60 12.40
N GLU A 118 6.25 -11.09 11.18
CA GLU A 118 5.35 -12.02 10.46
C GLU A 118 3.92 -11.47 10.31
N LYS A 119 3.78 -10.14 10.18
CA LYS A 119 2.52 -9.38 10.03
C LYS A 119 2.43 -8.60 8.74
N PHE A 120 3.33 -8.87 7.79
CA PHE A 120 3.43 -8.10 6.56
C PHE A 120 2.18 -8.11 5.69
N LEU A 121 1.48 -9.24 5.54
CA LEU A 121 0.24 -9.30 4.76
C LEU A 121 -1.02 -9.16 5.64
N ASP A 122 -0.85 -8.87 6.93
CA ASP A 122 -1.95 -8.60 7.86
C ASP A 122 -2.26 -7.10 7.83
N PHE A 123 -3.29 -6.72 7.06
CA PHE A 123 -3.72 -5.32 6.92
C PHE A 123 -4.52 -4.81 8.11
N GLU A 124 -4.98 -5.71 8.99
CA GLU A 124 -5.73 -5.38 10.21
C GLU A 124 -4.80 -5.21 11.42
N TYR A 125 -3.57 -5.73 11.33
CA TYR A 125 -2.58 -5.61 12.40
C TYR A 125 -2.17 -4.15 12.65
N ILE A 126 -2.21 -3.76 13.93
CA ILE A 126 -1.81 -2.45 14.42
C ILE A 126 -1.06 -2.62 15.75
N ASP A 127 0.09 -1.96 15.88
CA ASP A 127 0.81 -1.79 17.14
C ASP A 127 1.37 -0.36 17.31
N GLU A 128 1.99 -0.08 18.46
CA GLU A 128 2.51 1.26 18.78
C GLU A 128 3.66 1.71 17.87
N ASP A 129 4.49 0.79 17.39
CA ASP A 129 5.62 1.10 16.49
C ASP A 129 5.08 1.51 15.11
N VAL A 130 4.16 0.70 14.57
CA VAL A 130 3.49 0.92 13.28
C VAL A 130 2.74 2.25 13.31
N LEU A 131 1.97 2.52 14.36
CA LEU A 131 1.26 3.81 14.51
C LEU A 131 2.24 4.99 14.59
N SER A 132 3.36 4.82 15.28
CA SER A 132 4.36 5.87 15.40
C SER A 132 5.01 6.21 14.07
N LEU A 133 5.32 5.21 13.26
CA LEU A 133 5.93 5.40 11.94
C LEU A 133 4.94 5.90 10.89
N ARG A 134 3.66 5.49 10.94
CA ARG A 134 2.61 6.02 10.05
C ARG A 134 2.51 7.55 10.12
N ARG A 135 2.76 8.14 11.29
CA ARG A 135 2.83 9.60 11.43
C ARG A 135 3.90 10.22 10.52
N LEU A 136 5.03 9.56 10.31
CA LEU A 136 6.13 10.05 9.46
C LEU A 136 5.84 9.94 7.96
N VAL A 137 4.91 9.06 7.56
CA VAL A 137 4.39 8.98 6.18
C VAL A 137 3.48 10.18 5.91
N ALA A 138 2.59 10.51 6.85
CA ALA A 138 1.64 11.61 6.71
C ALA A 138 2.27 13.00 6.92
N PHE A 139 3.31 13.10 7.75
CA PHE A 139 3.99 14.37 8.00
C PHE A 139 4.88 14.74 6.81
N SER A 140 4.53 15.80 6.10
CA SER A 140 5.47 16.55 5.28
C SER A 140 6.33 17.36 6.25
N ASP A 141 7.62 17.10 6.30
CA ASP A 141 8.54 17.92 7.09
C ASP A 141 8.63 19.27 6.39
N SER A 142 7.74 20.19 6.74
CA SER A 142 7.97 21.61 6.52
C SER A 142 9.11 22.00 7.46
N MET A 143 10.35 21.68 7.08
CA MET A 143 11.52 22.37 7.60
C MET A 143 11.43 23.81 7.14
N GLY A 144 10.67 24.60 7.91
CA GLY A 144 10.87 26.02 7.98
C GLY A 144 12.21 26.26 8.65
N VAL A 145 13.20 26.64 7.85
CA VAL A 145 14.06 27.82 8.02
C VAL A 145 14.77 28.12 6.70
#